data_AF-A0A352XGY7-F1
#
_entry.id   AF-A0A352XGY7-F1
#
_cell.length_a   1.000
_cell.length_b   1.000
_cell.length_c   1.000
_cell.angle_alpha   90.00
_cell.angle_beta   90.00
_cell.angle_gamma   90.00
#
_symmetry.space_group_name_H-M   'P 1'
#
loop_
_entity.id
_entity.type
_entity.pdbx_description
1 polymer ?
#
loop_
_entity_poly.entity_id
_entity_poly.type
_entity_poly.pdbx_seq_one_letter_code
_entity_poly.pdbx_strand_id
1 'polypeptide(L)'
;MDNCYGQHGWKEFLRNRKDILNEFDKVLEQTKNRPIHVAHGQAVEAYIRKWLAEFIPKKYAVTSGYIIPNLYDDSGKSKIYHYDIIIYNCLEAPVLWTEGNEDNSEQGKYRAIPAKHVVAVYEVKSRLTKDNVADALNKLNQTKDFSNQLNQNYTCGAIFIDLKESDSNKESILKELHKGASVFGFSGGMVLRYEGDDTPTGIISLFNTDPNSEAESIHRKPLAKRIDDLKIYITEEGNLECAEPGGGAIFVATAENTWSVSKLYGVAYKEGSLSVYLSWSRSNFSKFCINLLSALEGLAYNDKNRPSFGMVFDKIERKNAIPQPARPKDGFPFLKVSSVVSVGNGKKFDINYEEKTIEFWVEVENQSKVEVTISDDFFRTNCVLLGEDKAIKPVKLIAKVKDDSGDFNFENLLREEGLEMQYRLVYYPTQGEREFFVIEKNVKISDSHIEFV
;
A
#
# COMPACT_ATOMS: atom_id res chain seq x y z
N MET A 1 6.49 -11.32 10.06
CA MET A 1 6.02 -10.66 8.81
C MET A 1 5.27 -11.71 8.01
N ASP A 2 4.27 -12.34 8.60
CA ASP A 2 3.74 -13.61 8.06
C ASP A 2 2.56 -13.35 7.11
N ASN A 3 2.11 -12.08 7.10
CA ASN A 3 0.97 -11.57 6.35
C ASN A 3 1.37 -10.82 5.07
N CYS A 4 2.64 -10.87 4.66
CA CYS A 4 3.08 -10.25 3.41
C CYS A 4 3.93 -11.18 2.55
N TYR A 5 3.94 -10.91 1.24
CA TYR A 5 4.80 -11.51 0.24
C TYR A 5 5.33 -10.39 -0.66
N GLY A 6 6.06 -10.67 -1.73
CA GLY A 6 6.58 -9.60 -2.57
C GLY A 6 7.31 -10.08 -3.82
N GLN A 7 7.66 -9.12 -4.68
CA GLN A 7 8.49 -9.36 -5.86
C GLN A 7 9.91 -9.79 -5.47
N HIS A 8 10.65 -10.43 -6.37
CA HIS A 8 12.05 -10.75 -6.15
C HIS A 8 12.84 -9.54 -5.57
N GLY A 9 13.65 -9.80 -4.54
CA GLY A 9 14.43 -8.77 -3.85
C GLY A 9 13.71 -8.04 -2.71
N TRP A 10 12.39 -8.22 -2.51
CA TRP A 10 11.64 -7.41 -1.53
C TRP A 10 12.18 -7.52 -0.10
N LYS A 11 12.67 -8.71 0.30
CA LYS A 11 13.25 -8.91 1.63
C LYS A 11 14.56 -8.17 1.80
N GLU A 12 15.38 -8.12 0.75
CA GLU A 12 16.64 -7.39 0.71
C GLU A 12 16.40 -5.88 0.79
N PHE A 13 15.38 -5.35 0.12
CA PHE A 13 14.98 -3.95 0.26
C PHE A 13 14.52 -3.62 1.69
N LEU A 14 13.68 -4.48 2.29
CA LEU A 14 13.28 -4.31 3.69
C LEU A 14 14.45 -4.41 4.66
N ARG A 15 15.41 -5.31 4.40
CA ARG A 15 16.64 -5.43 5.18
C ARG A 15 17.48 -4.16 5.07
N ASN A 16 17.72 -3.65 3.87
CA ASN A 16 18.47 -2.41 3.66
C ASN A 16 17.85 -1.24 4.43
N ARG A 17 16.51 -1.10 4.37
CA ARG A 17 15.80 -0.09 5.17
C ARG A 17 16.02 -0.28 6.67
N LYS A 18 15.89 -1.53 7.17
CA LYS A 18 16.13 -1.85 8.58
C LYS A 18 17.57 -1.54 8.99
N ASP A 19 18.54 -1.82 8.14
CA ASP A 19 19.95 -1.55 8.43
C ASP A 19 20.20 -0.03 8.54
N ILE A 20 19.58 0.80 7.69
CA ILE A 20 19.61 2.28 7.82
C ILE A 20 19.01 2.72 9.17
N LEU A 21 17.84 2.18 9.54
CA LEU A 21 17.16 2.53 10.79
C LEU A 21 17.95 2.08 12.03
N ASN A 22 18.55 0.89 11.98
CA ASN A 22 19.37 0.35 13.06
C ASN A 22 20.61 1.22 13.31
N GLU A 23 21.26 1.72 12.26
CA GLU A 23 22.38 2.64 12.43
C GLU A 23 21.93 3.98 13.03
N PHE A 24 20.77 4.50 12.62
CA PHE A 24 20.19 5.68 13.24
C PHE A 24 19.91 5.47 14.74
N ASP A 25 19.29 4.34 15.10
CA ASP A 25 18.96 4.03 16.49
C ASP A 25 20.24 3.85 17.33
N LYS A 26 21.28 3.18 16.81
CA LYS A 26 22.60 3.08 17.46
C LYS A 26 23.22 4.46 17.69
N VAL A 27 23.17 5.34 16.70
CA VAL A 27 23.71 6.70 16.81
C VAL A 27 22.98 7.47 17.90
N LEU A 28 21.64 7.40 17.94
CA LEU A 28 20.82 8.03 18.99
C LEU A 28 21.14 7.52 20.40
N GLU A 29 21.37 6.21 20.56
CA GLU A 29 21.73 5.61 21.85
C GLU A 29 23.10 6.06 22.35
N GLN A 30 24.13 6.00 21.50
CA GLN A 30 25.52 6.32 21.86
C GLN A 30 25.73 7.78 22.29
N THR A 31 24.81 8.64 21.87
CA THR A 31 24.90 10.10 21.99
C THR A 31 23.90 10.67 22.98
N LYS A 32 22.95 9.89 23.49
CA LYS A 32 22.02 10.28 24.57
C LYS A 32 22.75 10.86 25.80
N ASN A 33 24.00 10.44 26.01
CA ASN A 33 24.86 10.87 27.11
C ASN A 33 26.04 11.77 26.65
N ARG A 34 26.10 12.18 25.38
CA ARG A 34 27.19 13.03 24.85
C ARG A 34 26.68 14.46 24.60
N PRO A 35 27.43 15.51 24.99
CA PRO A 35 27.00 16.90 24.83
C PRO A 35 27.00 17.41 23.37
N ILE A 36 27.57 16.67 22.43
CA ILE A 36 27.70 17.09 21.02
C ILE A 36 26.61 16.43 20.18
N HIS A 37 25.55 17.19 19.88
CA HIS A 37 24.42 16.74 19.06
C HIS A 37 24.66 16.83 17.53
N VAL A 38 25.76 17.44 17.07
CA VAL A 38 26.05 17.59 15.63
C VAL A 38 26.43 16.25 14.97
N ALA A 39 26.99 15.32 15.75
CA ALA A 39 27.39 13.99 15.26
C ALA A 39 26.19 13.10 14.86
N HIS A 40 24.97 13.42 15.32
CA HIS A 40 23.76 12.64 15.02
C HIS A 40 23.44 12.57 13.52
N GLY A 41 23.47 13.73 12.85
CA GLY A 41 23.09 13.86 11.43
C GLY A 41 24.13 13.23 10.51
N GLN A 42 25.41 13.57 10.74
CA GLN A 42 26.52 13.19 9.86
C GLN A 42 26.66 11.67 9.68
N ALA A 43 26.49 10.89 10.75
CA ALA A 43 26.62 9.43 10.68
C ALA A 43 25.50 8.78 9.83
N VAL A 44 24.28 9.26 9.98
CA VAL A 44 23.09 8.74 9.31
C VAL A 44 23.10 9.15 7.84
N GLU A 45 23.45 10.39 7.56
CA GLU A 45 23.68 10.87 6.20
C GLU A 45 24.75 10.04 5.49
N ALA A 46 25.89 9.79 6.15
CA ALA A 46 26.96 8.97 5.57
C ALA A 46 26.50 7.54 5.26
N TYR A 47 25.66 6.95 6.13
CA TYR A 47 25.11 5.62 5.88
C TYR A 47 24.13 5.60 4.71
N ILE A 48 23.24 6.61 4.61
CA ILE A 48 22.34 6.76 3.47
C ILE A 48 23.13 6.96 2.18
N ARG A 49 24.18 7.81 2.19
CA ARG A 49 25.07 8.00 1.03
C ARG A 49 25.75 6.70 0.60
N LYS A 50 26.26 5.92 1.56
CA LYS A 50 26.83 4.60 1.30
C LYS A 50 25.83 3.67 0.61
N TRP A 51 24.63 3.54 1.18
CA TRP A 51 23.57 2.71 0.61
C TRP A 51 23.19 3.15 -0.81
N LEU A 52 23.00 4.46 -1.02
CA LEU A 52 22.70 5.01 -2.35
C LEU A 52 23.82 4.70 -3.36
N ALA A 53 25.09 4.85 -2.99
CA ALA A 53 26.23 4.56 -3.88
C ALA A 53 26.35 3.07 -4.27
N GLU A 54 25.86 2.17 -3.40
CA GLU A 54 25.78 0.75 -3.69
C GLU A 54 24.57 0.42 -4.58
N PHE A 55 23.44 1.11 -4.37
CA PHE A 55 22.17 0.87 -5.05
C PHE A 55 22.10 1.45 -6.47
N ILE A 56 22.54 2.70 -6.69
CA ILE A 56 22.37 3.39 -7.97
C ILE A 56 23.38 2.92 -9.04
N PRO A 57 23.09 3.12 -10.36
CA PRO A 57 24.02 2.80 -11.44
C PRO A 57 25.37 3.48 -11.27
N LYS A 58 26.46 2.76 -11.61
CA LYS A 58 27.85 3.23 -11.40
C LYS A 58 28.26 4.44 -12.23
N LYS A 59 27.44 4.88 -13.20
CA LYS A 59 27.64 6.17 -13.87
C LYS A 59 27.32 7.37 -12.95
N TYR A 60 26.59 7.13 -11.87
CA TYR A 60 26.35 8.11 -10.83
C TYR A 60 27.20 7.82 -9.60
N ALA A 61 27.68 8.88 -8.97
CA ALA A 61 28.30 8.82 -7.65
C ALA A 61 27.48 9.64 -6.66
N VAL A 62 27.66 9.33 -5.37
CA VAL A 62 26.98 9.98 -4.24
C VAL A 62 28.03 10.56 -3.32
N THR A 63 27.83 11.80 -2.90
CA THR A 63 28.74 12.52 -1.99
C THR A 63 27.97 13.52 -1.14
N SER A 64 28.55 13.95 -0.03
CA SER A 64 28.23 15.25 0.58
C SER A 64 29.14 16.33 0.02
N GLY A 65 28.80 17.59 0.25
CA GLY A 65 29.69 18.71 -0.05
C GLY A 65 29.01 19.79 -0.84
N TYR A 66 29.70 20.35 -1.82
CA TYR A 66 29.38 21.64 -2.39
C TYR A 66 28.97 21.55 -3.86
N ILE A 67 27.97 22.35 -4.25
CA ILE A 67 27.64 22.58 -5.65
C ILE A 67 28.27 23.90 -6.09
N ILE A 68 29.06 23.86 -7.16
CA ILE A 68 29.74 25.03 -7.72
C ILE A 68 29.02 25.45 -9.01
N PRO A 69 28.27 26.57 -8.99
CA PRO A 69 27.50 27.00 -10.16
C PRO A 69 28.42 27.43 -11.31
N ASN A 70 29.26 28.43 -11.05
CA ASN A 70 30.15 29.03 -12.02
C ASN A 70 31.61 28.73 -11.68
N LEU A 71 32.30 28.03 -12.57
CA LEU A 71 33.71 27.67 -12.42
C LEU A 71 34.67 28.86 -12.61
N TYR A 72 34.18 29.99 -13.13
CA TYR A 72 34.99 31.16 -13.48
C TYR A 72 34.79 32.33 -12.52
N ASP A 73 33.90 32.21 -11.54
CA ASP A 73 33.71 33.23 -10.50
C ASP A 73 34.64 32.93 -9.32
N ASP A 74 35.87 33.45 -9.41
CA ASP A 74 36.90 33.35 -8.37
C ASP A 74 36.92 34.61 -7.47
N SER A 75 35.82 35.37 -7.44
CA SER A 75 35.75 36.63 -6.68
C SER A 75 35.79 36.44 -5.16
N GLY A 76 35.79 35.19 -4.68
CA GLY A 76 35.71 34.82 -3.27
C GLY A 76 34.40 35.23 -2.58
N LYS A 77 33.45 35.81 -3.33
CA LYS A 77 32.14 36.31 -2.84
C LYS A 77 31.00 35.35 -3.16
N SER A 78 31.25 34.34 -3.98
CA SER A 78 30.28 33.34 -4.39
C SER A 78 29.90 32.48 -3.19
N LYS A 79 28.62 32.49 -2.81
CA LYS A 79 28.10 31.67 -1.71
C LYS A 79 28.25 30.19 -2.07
N ILE A 80 28.97 29.44 -1.24
CA ILE A 80 29.14 27.99 -1.43
C ILE A 80 27.99 27.27 -0.72
N TYR A 81 27.34 26.36 -1.44
CA TYR A 81 26.15 25.66 -0.97
C TYR A 81 26.49 24.22 -0.60
N HIS A 82 26.53 23.92 0.71
CA HIS A 82 26.72 22.55 1.21
C HIS A 82 25.41 21.75 1.16
N TYR A 83 25.44 20.47 0.78
CA TYR A 83 24.28 19.56 0.83
C TYR A 83 24.67 18.20 1.40
N ASP A 84 23.70 17.57 2.06
CA ASP A 84 23.90 16.27 2.72
C ASP A 84 24.12 15.16 1.69
N ILE A 85 23.38 15.17 0.59
CA ILE A 85 23.47 14.18 -0.49
C ILE A 85 23.43 14.89 -1.84
N ILE A 86 24.48 14.70 -2.62
CA ILE A 86 24.62 15.11 -4.01
C ILE A 86 24.82 13.85 -4.85
N ILE A 87 23.95 13.65 -5.84
CA ILE A 87 24.07 12.61 -6.85
C ILE A 87 24.44 13.28 -8.17
N TYR A 88 25.55 12.83 -8.77
CA TYR A 88 26.10 13.46 -9.96
C TYR A 88 26.62 12.42 -10.96
N ASN A 89 26.66 12.77 -12.25
CA ASN A 89 27.24 11.91 -13.29
C ASN A 89 28.77 11.90 -13.16
N CYS A 90 29.32 10.85 -12.56
CA CYS A 90 30.76 10.78 -12.27
C CYS A 90 31.62 10.37 -13.46
N LEU A 91 31.02 9.95 -14.58
CA LEU A 91 31.77 9.68 -15.81
C LEU A 91 32.19 10.95 -16.52
N GLU A 92 31.46 12.05 -16.30
CA GLU A 92 31.68 13.33 -16.98
C GLU A 92 32.08 14.46 -16.02
N ALA A 93 31.81 14.31 -14.73
CA ALA A 93 32.06 15.36 -13.75
C ALA A 93 33.51 15.37 -13.25
N PRO A 94 34.24 16.50 -13.37
CA PRO A 94 35.43 16.71 -12.57
C PRO A 94 35.06 16.94 -11.10
N VAL A 95 35.85 16.40 -10.19
CA VAL A 95 35.83 16.79 -8.78
C VAL A 95 36.81 17.95 -8.62
N LEU A 96 36.31 19.13 -8.27
CA LEU A 96 37.11 20.36 -8.27
C LEU A 96 38.07 20.40 -7.07
N TRP A 97 37.56 20.04 -5.90
CA TRP A 97 38.34 19.79 -4.70
C TRP A 97 37.61 18.82 -3.78
N THR A 98 38.36 18.30 -2.81
CA THR A 98 37.87 17.44 -1.74
C THR A 98 38.28 18.04 -0.40
N GLU A 99 37.37 18.07 0.56
CA GLU A 99 37.61 18.47 1.94
C GLU A 99 37.38 17.27 2.86
N GLY A 100 38.35 16.98 3.72
CA GLY A 100 38.40 15.79 4.58
C GLY A 100 39.80 15.19 4.61
N ASN A 101 40.09 14.39 5.64
CA ASN A 101 41.39 13.72 5.77
C ASN A 101 41.39 12.38 4.99
N GLU A 102 42.57 11.83 4.70
CA GLU A 102 42.71 10.50 4.09
C GLU A 102 42.08 9.39 4.95
N ASP A 103 42.09 9.57 6.28
CA ASP A 103 41.47 8.66 7.26
C ASP A 103 39.93 8.67 7.22
N ASN A 104 39.31 9.67 6.58
CA ASN A 104 37.87 9.71 6.43
C ASN A 104 37.45 8.72 5.34
N SER A 105 36.39 7.94 5.62
CA SER A 105 35.75 7.14 4.58
C SER A 105 35.36 8.01 3.38
N GLU A 106 35.32 7.45 2.18
CA GLU A 106 34.87 8.19 0.97
C GLU A 106 33.49 8.84 1.15
N GLN A 107 32.64 8.26 2.01
CA GLN A 107 31.31 8.77 2.34
C GLN A 107 31.30 9.92 3.36
N GLY A 108 32.44 10.19 4.00
CA GLY A 108 32.67 11.29 4.95
C GLY A 108 33.50 12.44 4.37
N LYS A 109 33.99 12.33 3.13
CA LYS A 109 34.67 13.43 2.44
C LYS A 109 33.63 14.35 1.78
N TYR A 110 33.84 15.66 1.89
CA TYR A 110 33.06 16.64 1.15
C TYR A 110 33.70 16.87 -0.21
N ARG A 111 32.90 16.91 -1.27
CA ARG A 111 33.38 17.14 -2.64
C ARG A 111 32.69 18.34 -3.25
N ALA A 112 33.43 19.10 -4.04
CA ALA A 112 32.89 20.20 -4.82
C ALA A 112 32.64 19.77 -6.27
N ILE A 113 31.36 19.78 -6.65
CA ILE A 113 30.87 19.29 -7.93
C ILE A 113 30.28 20.44 -8.75
N PRO A 114 30.65 20.59 -10.04
CA PRO A 114 30.04 21.60 -10.90
C PRO A 114 28.53 21.35 -11.10
N ALA A 115 27.72 22.41 -11.03
CA ALA A 115 26.25 22.35 -11.10
C ALA A 115 25.73 21.56 -12.31
N LYS A 116 26.37 21.69 -13.48
CA LYS A 116 25.94 21.03 -14.73
C LYS A 116 25.90 19.49 -14.66
N HIS A 117 26.67 18.90 -13.74
CA HIS A 117 26.75 17.44 -13.58
C HIS A 117 25.91 16.91 -12.40
N VAL A 118 25.34 17.80 -11.58
CA VAL A 118 24.49 17.42 -10.46
C VAL A 118 23.11 17.05 -10.98
N VAL A 119 22.70 15.80 -10.74
CA VAL A 119 21.44 15.24 -11.23
C VAL A 119 20.40 15.18 -10.12
N ALA A 120 20.79 14.92 -8.87
CA ALA A 120 19.86 14.99 -7.76
C ALA A 120 20.51 15.50 -6.46
N VAL A 121 19.71 16.14 -5.62
CA VAL A 121 20.10 16.61 -4.29
C VAL A 121 19.07 16.18 -3.25
N TYR A 122 19.51 15.66 -2.11
CA TYR A 122 18.64 15.37 -0.98
C TYR A 122 19.14 16.00 0.30
N GLU A 123 18.22 16.61 1.04
CA GLU A 123 18.44 17.02 2.43
C GLU A 123 17.93 15.92 3.37
N VAL A 124 18.70 15.60 4.40
CA VAL A 124 18.33 14.59 5.39
C VAL A 124 17.97 15.27 6.71
N LYS A 125 16.85 14.88 7.31
CA LYS A 125 16.43 15.32 8.64
C LYS A 125 16.04 14.12 9.49
N SER A 126 16.40 14.16 10.78
CA SER A 126 16.09 13.07 11.70
C SER A 126 14.58 12.84 11.89
N ARG A 127 13.77 13.91 11.81
CA ARG A 127 12.32 13.84 12.07
C ARG A 127 11.50 14.64 11.07
N LEU A 128 10.34 14.12 10.70
CA LEU A 128 9.32 14.87 9.97
C LEU A 128 8.55 15.77 10.94
N THR A 129 8.95 17.04 11.01
CA THR A 129 8.28 18.11 11.76
C THR A 129 8.14 19.34 10.87
N LYS A 130 7.27 20.29 11.24
CA LYS A 130 7.10 21.54 10.47
C LYS A 130 8.44 22.27 10.29
N ASP A 131 9.21 22.42 11.36
CA ASP A 131 10.46 23.18 11.33
C ASP A 131 11.53 22.48 10.47
N ASN A 132 11.68 21.16 10.61
CA ASN A 132 12.61 20.39 9.77
C ASN A 132 12.21 20.40 8.29
N VAL A 133 10.91 20.43 7.97
CA VAL A 133 10.44 20.61 6.59
C VAL A 133 10.83 21.98 6.08
N ALA A 134 10.55 23.04 6.83
CA ALA A 134 10.90 24.41 6.45
C ALA A 134 12.42 24.56 6.21
N ASP A 135 13.24 24.03 7.12
CA ASP A 135 14.70 24.05 7.00
C ASP A 135 15.18 23.30 5.75
N ALA A 136 14.64 22.10 5.50
CA ALA A 136 14.99 21.33 4.31
C ALA A 136 14.60 22.06 3.01
N LEU A 137 13.38 22.60 2.94
CA LEU A 137 12.94 23.34 1.75
C LEU A 137 13.76 24.63 1.53
N ASN A 138 14.06 25.37 2.59
CA ASN A 138 14.91 26.55 2.52
C ASN A 138 16.32 26.20 2.01
N LYS A 139 16.84 25.06 2.44
CA LYS A 139 18.14 24.55 2.02
C LYS A 139 18.14 24.16 0.54
N LEU A 140 17.16 23.40 0.10
CA LEU A 140 17.01 22.96 -1.29
C LEU A 140 16.72 24.14 -2.24
N ASN A 141 16.00 25.17 -1.78
CA ASN A 141 15.71 26.36 -2.57
C ASN A 141 16.95 27.23 -2.87
N GLN A 142 18.08 26.96 -2.23
CA GLN A 142 19.35 27.63 -2.54
C GLN A 142 19.80 27.38 -3.98
N THR A 143 19.35 26.30 -4.63
CA THR A 143 19.67 26.03 -6.03
C THR A 143 18.92 26.89 -7.04
N LYS A 144 17.89 27.63 -6.59
CA LYS A 144 17.07 28.47 -7.47
C LYS A 144 17.87 29.55 -8.19
N ASP A 145 18.86 30.13 -7.52
CA ASP A 145 19.68 31.24 -8.03
C ASP A 145 20.56 30.84 -9.23
N PHE A 146 20.79 29.54 -9.41
CA PHE A 146 21.61 28.98 -10.48
C PHE A 146 20.93 27.81 -11.18
N SER A 147 19.60 27.77 -11.17
CA SER A 147 18.80 26.69 -11.75
C SER A 147 19.09 26.45 -13.23
N ASN A 148 19.41 27.51 -13.97
CA ASN A 148 19.79 27.48 -15.38
C ASN A 148 21.15 26.80 -15.66
N GLN A 149 21.97 26.56 -14.64
CA GLN A 149 23.28 25.91 -14.74
C GLN A 149 23.25 24.44 -14.30
N LEU A 150 22.13 23.97 -13.74
CA LEU A 150 21.97 22.59 -13.30
C LEU A 150 21.75 21.66 -14.50
N ASN A 151 21.89 20.35 -14.23
CA ASN A 151 21.56 19.33 -15.21
C ASN A 151 20.07 19.43 -15.62
N GLN A 152 19.75 19.12 -16.87
CA GLN A 152 18.36 19.12 -17.37
C GLN A 152 17.42 18.17 -16.60
N ASN A 153 17.97 17.08 -16.06
CA ASN A 153 17.25 16.09 -15.26
C ASN A 153 17.31 16.41 -13.75
N TYR A 154 17.76 17.61 -13.37
CA TYR A 154 17.94 17.97 -11.97
C TYR A 154 16.64 17.80 -11.19
N THR A 155 16.74 17.05 -10.09
CA THR A 155 15.67 16.95 -9.09
C THR A 155 16.22 17.15 -7.68
N CYS A 156 15.36 17.53 -6.75
CA CYS A 156 15.72 17.54 -5.35
C CYS A 156 14.59 17.00 -4.47
N GLY A 157 14.93 16.59 -3.25
CA GLY A 157 13.96 16.05 -2.31
C GLY A 157 14.45 16.06 -0.88
N ALA A 158 13.60 15.59 0.03
CA ALA A 158 13.94 15.46 1.45
C ALA A 158 13.79 14.01 1.93
N ILE A 159 14.68 13.58 2.81
CA ILE A 159 14.61 12.29 3.49
C ILE A 159 14.45 12.56 4.98
N PHE A 160 13.33 12.13 5.53
CA PHE A 160 13.08 12.16 6.97
C PHE A 160 13.28 10.75 7.54
N ILE A 161 13.93 10.61 8.69
CA ILE A 161 14.11 9.28 9.28
C ILE A 161 12.82 8.83 9.97
N ASP A 162 12.28 9.64 10.89
CA ASP A 162 11.12 9.28 11.71
C ASP A 162 9.95 10.27 11.59
N LEU A 163 8.72 9.76 11.65
CA LEU A 163 7.54 10.49 12.13
C LEU A 163 7.15 9.96 13.52
N LYS A 164 7.12 10.85 14.51
CA LYS A 164 6.71 10.49 15.89
C LYS A 164 5.19 10.51 16.04
N GLU A 165 4.68 9.71 16.96
CA GLU A 165 3.24 9.64 17.26
C GLU A 165 2.68 11.02 17.63
N SER A 166 3.44 11.77 18.45
CA SER A 166 3.09 13.13 18.87
C SER A 166 2.96 14.14 17.71
N ASP A 167 3.57 13.85 16.56
CA ASP A 167 3.53 14.69 15.36
C ASP A 167 2.50 14.21 14.33
N SER A 168 1.96 12.99 14.50
CA SER A 168 1.03 12.36 13.54
C SER A 168 -0.27 13.14 13.35
N ASN A 169 -0.66 14.04 14.25
CA ASN A 169 -1.88 14.85 14.10
C ASN A 169 -1.61 16.31 13.67
N LYS A 170 -0.37 16.66 13.32
CA LYS A 170 0.06 18.03 12.99
C LYS A 170 -0.06 18.35 11.51
N GLU A 171 -1.25 18.80 11.10
CA GLU A 171 -1.53 19.23 9.72
C GLU A 171 -0.57 20.31 9.18
N SER A 172 0.01 21.13 10.06
CA SER A 172 1.01 22.13 9.70
C SER A 172 2.21 21.55 8.94
N ILE A 173 2.50 20.26 9.12
CA ILE A 173 3.55 19.54 8.38
C ILE A 173 3.21 19.49 6.88
N LEU A 174 1.98 19.12 6.51
CA LEU A 174 1.56 19.06 5.11
C LEU A 174 1.52 20.45 4.48
N LYS A 175 1.03 21.46 5.22
CA LYS A 175 1.04 22.86 4.78
C LYS A 175 2.45 23.36 4.49
N GLU A 176 3.42 22.97 5.31
CA GLU A 176 4.81 23.33 5.06
C GLU A 176 5.39 22.57 3.86
N LEU A 177 5.11 21.27 3.72
CA LEU A 177 5.56 20.47 2.58
C LEU A 177 5.02 20.99 1.24
N HIS A 178 3.80 21.51 1.23
CA HIS A 178 3.17 22.11 0.05
C HIS A 178 3.99 23.26 -0.54
N LYS A 179 4.67 24.05 0.31
CA LYS A 179 5.59 25.12 -0.14
C LYS A 179 6.74 24.59 -0.98
N GLY A 180 7.05 23.29 -0.88
CA GLY A 180 8.06 22.62 -1.68
C GLY A 180 7.84 22.75 -3.19
N ALA A 181 6.60 22.97 -3.66
CA ALA A 181 6.37 23.19 -5.10
C ALA A 181 6.97 24.49 -5.64
N SER A 182 7.29 25.46 -4.78
CA SER A 182 8.02 26.66 -5.18
C SER A 182 9.53 26.44 -5.29
N VAL A 183 10.02 25.28 -4.83
CA VAL A 183 11.44 24.91 -4.84
C VAL A 183 11.77 24.24 -6.17
N PHE A 184 12.78 24.78 -6.86
CA PHE A 184 13.17 24.30 -8.19
C PHE A 184 13.62 22.83 -8.14
N GLY A 185 13.00 21.99 -8.98
CA GLY A 185 13.31 20.56 -9.09
C GLY A 185 12.77 19.68 -7.95
N PHE A 186 12.04 20.25 -6.99
CA PHE A 186 11.53 19.47 -5.85
C PHE A 186 10.50 18.43 -6.28
N SER A 187 10.83 17.15 -6.06
CA SER A 187 10.00 16.00 -6.44
C SER A 187 9.35 15.30 -5.24
N GLY A 188 9.52 15.84 -4.02
CA GLY A 188 9.00 15.28 -2.79
C GLY A 188 10.09 14.60 -1.96
N GLY A 189 9.85 13.38 -1.52
CA GLY A 189 10.75 12.74 -0.55
C GLY A 189 10.23 11.45 0.06
N MET A 190 10.90 11.01 1.12
CA MET A 190 10.47 9.85 1.91
C MET A 190 10.59 10.08 3.41
N VAL A 191 9.84 9.29 4.17
CA VAL A 191 9.94 9.16 5.63
C VAL A 191 10.22 7.69 5.93
N LEU A 192 11.39 7.36 6.47
CA LEU A 192 11.82 5.95 6.57
C LEU A 192 10.93 5.12 7.49
N ARG A 193 10.46 5.69 8.60
CA ARG A 193 9.67 5.01 9.64
C ARG A 193 8.61 5.92 10.26
N TYR A 194 7.51 5.30 10.70
CA TYR A 194 6.55 5.88 11.63
C TYR A 194 6.68 5.18 12.99
N GLU A 195 6.65 5.92 14.08
CA GLU A 195 6.83 5.37 15.43
C GLU A 195 5.75 4.34 15.82
N GLY A 196 4.51 4.52 15.36
CA GLY A 196 3.42 3.59 15.63
C GLY A 196 3.44 2.30 14.78
N ASP A 197 4.21 2.29 13.68
CA ASP A 197 4.38 1.14 12.79
C ASP A 197 5.72 1.24 12.05
N ASP A 198 6.66 0.34 12.37
CA ASP A 198 7.98 0.30 11.76
C ASP A 198 8.00 -0.43 10.40
N THR A 199 6.85 -0.96 9.97
CA THR A 199 6.74 -1.74 8.74
C THR A 199 6.54 -0.90 7.47
N PRO A 200 5.79 0.22 7.42
CA PRO A 200 5.68 1.09 6.25
C PRO A 200 6.79 2.12 6.12
N THR A 201 6.90 2.68 4.92
CA THR A 201 7.68 3.88 4.62
C THR A 201 6.74 4.96 4.09
N GLY A 202 6.96 6.20 4.49
CA GLY A 202 6.26 7.36 3.97
C GLY A 202 6.85 7.80 2.62
N ILE A 203 6.01 8.11 1.63
CA ILE A 203 6.39 8.85 0.43
C ILE A 203 5.69 10.19 0.44
N ILE A 204 6.45 11.24 0.17
CA ILE A 204 5.97 12.59 -0.10
C ILE A 204 5.96 12.76 -1.62
N SER A 205 4.83 13.20 -2.17
CA SER A 205 4.69 13.46 -3.60
C SER A 205 3.91 14.75 -3.83
N LEU A 206 4.22 15.44 -4.93
CA LEU A 206 3.51 16.64 -5.35
C LEU A 206 2.82 16.36 -6.69
N PHE A 207 1.58 16.82 -6.82
CA PHE A 207 0.80 16.65 -8.03
C PHE A 207 0.10 17.95 -8.40
N ASN A 208 0.12 18.26 -9.68
CA ASN A 208 -0.77 19.25 -10.26
C ASN A 208 -2.14 18.61 -10.45
N THR A 209 -3.16 19.21 -9.86
CA THR A 209 -4.57 18.84 -9.96
C THR A 209 -5.34 19.94 -10.66
N ASP A 210 -6.44 19.59 -11.31
CA ASP A 210 -7.35 20.58 -11.87
C ASP A 210 -7.87 21.49 -10.73
N PRO A 211 -7.73 22.83 -10.84
CA PRO A 211 -8.26 23.76 -9.84
C PRO A 211 -9.77 23.64 -9.66
N ASN A 212 -10.50 23.18 -10.70
CA ASN A 212 -11.95 22.98 -10.64
C ASN A 212 -12.35 21.60 -10.09
N SER A 213 -11.39 20.73 -9.77
CA SER A 213 -11.71 19.48 -9.10
C SER A 213 -12.19 19.80 -7.69
N GLU A 214 -13.48 19.57 -7.43
CA GLU A 214 -14.13 19.57 -6.10
C GLU A 214 -13.59 18.45 -5.18
N ALA A 215 -12.41 17.91 -5.46
CA ALA A 215 -11.72 17.06 -4.51
C ALA A 215 -11.35 17.94 -3.33
N GLU A 216 -12.27 18.00 -2.34
CA GLU A 216 -12.05 18.60 -1.05
C GLU A 216 -10.67 18.21 -0.59
N SER A 217 -9.88 19.18 -0.14
CA SER A 217 -8.61 18.94 0.50
C SER A 217 -8.82 17.84 1.54
N ILE A 218 -8.22 16.67 1.28
CA ILE A 218 -8.39 15.49 2.11
C ILE A 218 -7.55 15.71 3.39
N HIS A 219 -8.02 16.61 4.26
CA HIS A 219 -7.47 16.93 5.58
C HIS A 219 -7.72 15.77 6.54
N ARG A 220 -7.21 14.58 6.18
CA ARG A 220 -7.36 13.39 6.98
C ARG A 220 -6.25 13.35 8.01
N LYS A 221 -6.67 13.22 9.26
CA LYS A 221 -5.81 12.90 10.40
C LYS A 221 -6.15 11.49 10.86
N PRO A 222 -5.18 10.74 11.41
CA PRO A 222 -3.76 11.09 11.55
C PRO A 222 -2.99 11.11 10.21
N LEU A 223 -1.76 11.61 10.19
CA LEU A 223 -0.85 11.66 9.03
C LEU A 223 -0.29 10.28 8.69
N ALA A 224 -0.24 9.38 9.67
CA ALA A 224 0.15 7.98 9.52
C ALA A 224 -0.77 7.09 10.35
N LYS A 225 -0.94 5.84 9.91
CA LYS A 225 -1.63 4.76 10.63
C LYS A 225 -0.84 3.47 10.48
N ARG A 226 -1.09 2.53 11.39
CA ARG A 226 -0.59 1.16 11.25
C ARG A 226 -1.25 0.52 10.04
N ILE A 227 -0.46 -0.10 9.16
CA ILE A 227 -0.96 -0.66 7.89
C ILE A 227 -1.89 -1.86 8.12
N ASP A 228 -1.61 -2.65 9.15
CA ASP A 228 -2.43 -3.83 9.47
C ASP A 228 -3.79 -3.45 10.04
N ASP A 229 -3.89 -2.29 10.70
CA ASP A 229 -5.14 -1.79 11.27
C ASP A 229 -6.06 -1.17 10.19
N LEU A 230 -5.60 -1.09 8.94
CA LEU A 230 -6.40 -0.52 7.86
C LEU A 230 -7.58 -1.44 7.50
N LYS A 231 -8.78 -0.85 7.41
CA LYS A 231 -10.05 -1.50 7.00
C LYS A 231 -10.10 -1.73 5.49
N ILE A 232 -9.12 -2.46 4.99
CA ILE A 232 -9.00 -2.89 3.60
C ILE A 232 -9.12 -4.40 3.57
N TYR A 233 -10.17 -4.90 2.93
CA TYR A 233 -10.54 -6.31 2.91
C TYR A 233 -11.17 -6.70 1.58
N ILE A 234 -11.27 -8.01 1.34
CA ILE A 234 -12.02 -8.58 0.22
C ILE A 234 -13.45 -8.86 0.71
N THR A 235 -14.47 -8.41 -0.02
CA THR A 235 -15.88 -8.70 0.28
C THR A 235 -16.22 -10.16 -0.05
N GLU A 236 -17.42 -10.61 0.33
CA GLU A 236 -17.92 -11.94 -0.05
C GLU A 236 -18.01 -12.16 -1.57
N GLU A 237 -18.20 -11.07 -2.33
CA GLU A 237 -18.22 -11.04 -3.81
C GLU A 237 -16.82 -11.12 -4.42
N GLY A 238 -15.75 -11.06 -3.61
CA GLY A 238 -14.37 -10.99 -4.11
C GLY A 238 -13.89 -9.58 -4.47
N ASN A 239 -14.69 -8.54 -4.20
CA ASN A 239 -14.30 -7.15 -4.45
C ASN A 239 -13.35 -6.63 -3.37
N LEU A 240 -12.33 -5.84 -3.74
CA LEU A 240 -11.51 -5.14 -2.76
C LEU A 240 -12.24 -3.89 -2.26
N GLU A 241 -12.45 -3.78 -0.95
CA GLU A 241 -13.08 -2.63 -0.32
C GLU A 241 -12.09 -1.87 0.56
N CYS A 242 -12.09 -0.53 0.45
CA CYS A 242 -11.34 0.38 1.32
C CYS A 242 -12.33 1.13 2.22
N ALA A 243 -12.71 0.52 3.35
CA ALA A 243 -13.81 0.96 4.20
C ALA A 243 -13.38 2.00 5.26
N GLU A 244 -12.38 2.83 4.96
CA GLU A 244 -12.04 3.95 5.82
C GLU A 244 -11.44 5.16 5.08
N PRO A 245 -11.59 6.37 5.64
CA PRO A 245 -10.91 7.55 5.15
C PRO A 245 -9.38 7.39 5.19
N GLY A 246 -8.76 7.53 4.02
CA GLY A 246 -7.31 7.56 3.81
C GLY A 246 -6.76 6.18 3.45
N GLY A 247 -7.53 5.12 3.69
CA GLY A 247 -7.23 3.78 3.20
C GLY A 247 -7.27 3.73 1.67
N GLY A 248 -6.33 3.01 1.09
CA GLY A 248 -6.22 2.77 -0.33
C GLY A 248 -5.39 1.52 -0.62
N ALA A 249 -5.23 1.20 -1.90
CA ALA A 249 -4.50 0.03 -2.34
C ALA A 249 -3.62 0.34 -3.54
N ILE A 250 -2.43 -0.23 -3.57
CA ILE A 250 -1.55 -0.27 -4.74
C ILE A 250 -1.75 -1.64 -5.39
N PHE A 251 -2.18 -1.63 -6.65
CA PHE A 251 -2.33 -2.84 -7.45
C PHE A 251 -1.13 -3.02 -8.36
N VAL A 252 -0.60 -4.24 -8.39
CA VAL A 252 0.47 -4.64 -9.30
C VAL A 252 0.06 -5.92 -10.01
N ALA A 253 0.00 -5.86 -11.34
CA ALA A 253 -0.23 -7.04 -12.16
C ALA A 253 0.99 -7.97 -12.08
N THR A 254 0.74 -9.26 -11.88
CA THR A 254 1.76 -10.31 -11.87
C THR A 254 1.93 -10.90 -13.28
N ALA A 255 2.99 -11.71 -13.46
CA ALA A 255 3.21 -12.43 -14.72
C ALA A 255 2.09 -13.44 -15.06
N GLU A 256 1.35 -13.91 -14.04
CA GLU A 256 0.21 -14.82 -14.19
C GLU A 256 -1.10 -14.09 -14.48
N ASN A 257 -1.04 -12.79 -14.80
CA ASN A 257 -2.20 -11.93 -14.99
C ASN A 257 -3.13 -11.89 -13.75
N THR A 258 -2.56 -12.09 -12.56
CA THR A 258 -3.24 -11.91 -11.28
C THR A 258 -2.88 -10.55 -10.67
N TRP A 259 -3.74 -10.01 -9.80
CA TRP A 259 -3.46 -8.76 -9.10
C TRP A 259 -2.87 -9.05 -7.73
N SER A 260 -1.71 -8.48 -7.45
CA SER A 260 -1.18 -8.38 -6.09
C SER A 260 -1.49 -7.00 -5.52
N VAL A 261 -1.78 -6.95 -4.22
CA VAL A 261 -2.27 -5.75 -3.54
C VAL A 261 -1.29 -5.37 -2.44
N SER A 262 -0.95 -4.09 -2.34
CA SER A 262 -0.34 -3.52 -1.14
C SER A 262 -1.29 -2.51 -0.52
N LYS A 263 -1.52 -2.61 0.79
CA LYS A 263 -2.28 -1.63 1.55
C LYS A 263 -1.52 -0.29 1.55
N LEU A 264 -2.29 0.79 1.48
CA LEU A 264 -1.83 2.16 1.46
C LEU A 264 -2.68 2.97 2.43
N TYR A 265 -2.03 3.79 3.24
CA TYR A 265 -2.70 4.90 3.92
C TYR A 265 -2.18 6.21 3.37
N GLY A 266 -3.03 7.18 3.07
CA GLY A 266 -2.55 8.47 2.60
C GLY A 266 -3.44 9.65 2.93
N VAL A 267 -2.78 10.80 3.04
CA VAL A 267 -3.36 12.08 3.40
C VAL A 267 -2.87 13.13 2.40
N ALA A 268 -3.73 14.09 2.07
CA ALA A 268 -3.40 15.11 1.08
C ALA A 268 -3.70 16.51 1.61
N TYR A 269 -2.88 17.47 1.22
CA TYR A 269 -3.20 18.89 1.38
C TYR A 269 -3.21 19.52 -0.02
N LYS A 270 -4.32 20.17 -0.37
CA LYS A 270 -4.53 20.85 -1.65
C LYS A 270 -4.73 22.33 -1.40
N GLU A 271 -4.04 23.16 -2.18
CA GLU A 271 -4.23 24.60 -2.23
C GLU A 271 -3.98 25.07 -3.67
N GLY A 272 -5.03 25.63 -4.30
CA GLY A 272 -5.03 25.94 -5.73
C GLY A 272 -4.99 24.69 -6.61
N SER A 273 -4.17 24.74 -7.66
CA SER A 273 -3.94 23.62 -8.59
C SER A 273 -2.91 22.60 -8.08
N LEU A 274 -2.39 22.77 -6.87
CA LEU A 274 -1.30 21.96 -6.36
C LEU A 274 -1.74 21.18 -5.13
N SER A 275 -1.36 19.90 -5.10
CA SER A 275 -1.55 19.02 -3.96
C SER A 275 -0.23 18.38 -3.53
N VAL A 276 -0.06 18.25 -2.21
CA VAL A 276 0.96 17.40 -1.62
C VAL A 276 0.30 16.19 -1.00
N TYR A 277 0.87 15.02 -1.25
CA TYR A 277 0.38 13.73 -0.78
C TYR A 277 1.46 13.08 0.07
N LEU A 278 1.10 12.70 1.30
CA LEU A 278 1.92 11.84 2.15
C LEU A 278 1.23 10.48 2.22
N SER A 279 1.93 9.44 1.80
CA SER A 279 1.38 8.08 1.76
C SER A 279 2.30 7.08 2.44
N TRP A 280 1.71 6.05 3.04
CA TRP A 280 2.38 5.02 3.82
C TRP A 280 2.02 3.65 3.27
N SER A 281 3.04 2.86 2.95
CA SER A 281 2.90 1.49 2.49
C SER A 281 4.21 0.74 2.74
N ARG A 282 4.13 -0.58 2.85
CA ARG A 282 5.30 -1.47 2.90
C ARG A 282 6.09 -1.45 1.59
N SER A 283 5.45 -1.10 0.49
CA SER A 283 6.08 -0.96 -0.84
C SER A 283 6.80 0.38 -1.06
N ASN A 284 6.59 1.36 -0.18
CA ASN A 284 7.03 2.74 -0.46
C ASN A 284 8.55 2.92 -0.46
N PHE A 285 9.31 2.10 0.27
CA PHE A 285 10.77 2.16 0.18
C PHE A 285 11.27 1.79 -1.23
N SER A 286 10.75 0.69 -1.78
CA SER A 286 11.03 0.26 -3.15
C SER A 286 10.50 1.26 -4.18
N LYS A 287 9.33 1.87 -3.93
CA LYS A 287 8.77 2.89 -4.81
C LYS A 287 9.62 4.18 -4.83
N PHE A 288 10.19 4.60 -3.70
CA PHE A 288 11.17 5.69 -3.66
C PHE A 288 12.39 5.35 -4.53
N CYS A 289 12.93 4.13 -4.39
CA CYS A 289 14.06 3.67 -5.19
C CYS A 289 13.77 3.68 -6.70
N ILE A 290 12.60 3.20 -7.11
CA ILE A 290 12.14 3.23 -8.50
C ILE A 290 12.01 4.68 -9.01
N ASN A 291 11.41 5.56 -8.20
CA ASN A 291 11.24 6.96 -8.54
C ASN A 291 12.60 7.67 -8.72
N LEU A 292 13.56 7.41 -7.82
CA LEU A 292 14.91 7.94 -7.91
C LEU A 292 15.60 7.49 -9.20
N LEU A 293 15.63 6.19 -9.50
CA LEU A 293 16.25 5.68 -10.73
C LEU A 293 15.61 6.28 -11.98
N SER A 294 14.28 6.40 -11.98
CA SER A 294 13.54 6.99 -13.09
C SER A 294 13.92 8.46 -13.29
N ALA A 295 14.01 9.23 -12.21
CA ALA A 295 14.39 10.64 -12.26
C ALA A 295 15.83 10.83 -12.76
N LEU A 296 16.78 10.01 -12.29
CA LEU A 296 18.17 10.06 -12.75
C LEU A 296 18.27 9.80 -14.26
N GLU A 297 17.46 8.88 -14.79
CA GLU A 297 17.42 8.55 -16.22
C GLU A 297 16.48 9.47 -17.05
N GLY A 298 15.78 10.42 -16.42
CA GLY A 298 14.80 11.27 -17.11
C GLY A 298 13.56 10.51 -17.62
N LEU A 299 13.23 9.37 -17.02
CA LEU A 299 12.06 8.55 -17.38
C LEU A 299 10.78 9.11 -16.75
N ALA A 300 9.75 9.23 -17.58
CA ALA A 300 8.42 9.67 -17.15
C ALA A 300 7.74 8.65 -16.20
N TYR A 301 6.69 9.08 -15.50
CA TYR A 301 5.95 8.21 -14.56
C TYR A 301 5.31 6.99 -15.24
N ASN A 302 4.81 7.16 -16.47
CA ASN A 302 4.15 6.15 -17.28
C ASN A 302 5.09 5.51 -18.32
N ASP A 303 6.41 5.69 -18.19
CA ASP A 303 7.37 5.10 -19.12
C ASP A 303 7.33 3.57 -19.01
N LYS A 304 7.23 2.88 -20.15
CA LYS A 304 7.21 1.40 -20.21
C LYS A 304 8.52 0.77 -19.73
N ASN A 305 9.62 1.52 -19.74
CA ASN A 305 10.93 1.09 -19.27
C ASN A 305 11.17 1.43 -17.79
N ARG A 306 10.16 2.01 -17.12
CA ARG A 306 10.24 2.29 -15.69
C ARG A 306 10.48 0.98 -14.93
N PRO A 307 11.49 0.91 -14.05
CA PRO A 307 11.76 -0.33 -13.33
C PRO A 307 10.63 -0.66 -12.35
N SER A 308 10.43 -1.96 -12.12
CA SER A 308 9.47 -2.49 -11.14
C SER A 308 10.14 -3.64 -10.39
N PHE A 309 10.43 -3.44 -9.12
CA PHE A 309 11.11 -4.42 -8.27
C PHE A 309 10.82 -4.18 -6.79
N GLY A 310 11.08 -5.19 -5.97
CA GLY A 310 11.10 -5.07 -4.51
C GLY A 310 9.77 -4.67 -3.87
N MET A 311 8.66 -4.69 -4.60
CA MET A 311 7.34 -4.36 -4.05
C MET A 311 6.89 -5.41 -3.03
N VAL A 312 6.25 -4.96 -1.98
CA VAL A 312 5.70 -5.79 -0.89
C VAL A 312 4.18 -5.81 -1.02
N PHE A 313 3.60 -7.01 -0.99
CA PHE A 313 2.18 -7.24 -1.13
C PHE A 313 1.61 -7.79 0.17
N ASP A 314 0.44 -7.31 0.54
CA ASP A 314 -0.27 -7.67 1.75
C ASP A 314 -1.28 -8.78 1.44
N LYS A 315 -1.37 -9.78 2.32
CA LYS A 315 -2.45 -10.75 2.28
C LYS A 315 -3.72 -10.04 2.74
N ILE A 316 -4.62 -9.74 1.81
CA ILE A 316 -5.87 -9.08 2.13
C ILE A 316 -6.86 -10.12 2.66
N GLU A 317 -7.29 -9.92 3.90
CA GLU A 317 -8.27 -10.78 4.54
C GLU A 317 -9.66 -10.59 3.90
N ARG A 318 -10.43 -11.67 3.85
CA ARG A 318 -11.84 -11.59 3.49
C ARG A 318 -12.64 -11.16 4.72
N LYS A 319 -13.49 -10.14 4.58
CA LYS A 319 -14.46 -9.81 5.62
C LYS A 319 -15.62 -10.79 5.51
N ASN A 320 -15.74 -11.64 6.51
CA ASN A 320 -16.85 -12.59 6.58
C ASN A 320 -18.18 -11.84 6.76
N ALA A 321 -19.22 -12.34 6.10
CA ALA A 321 -20.58 -11.92 6.34
C ALA A 321 -21.00 -12.12 7.81
N ILE A 322 -21.83 -11.21 8.31
CA ILE A 322 -22.32 -11.22 9.69
C ILE A 322 -23.44 -12.26 9.80
N PRO A 323 -23.44 -13.12 10.83
CA PRO A 323 -24.56 -14.04 11.04
C PRO A 323 -25.89 -13.28 11.13
N GLN A 324 -26.89 -13.73 10.36
CA GLN A 324 -28.23 -13.16 10.43
C GLN A 324 -28.73 -13.18 11.89
N PRO A 325 -29.40 -12.11 12.39
CA PRO A 325 -30.00 -12.13 13.72
C PRO A 325 -31.02 -13.27 13.87
N ALA A 326 -31.23 -13.75 15.10
CA ALA A 326 -32.17 -14.86 15.36
C ALA A 326 -33.65 -14.51 15.14
N ARG A 327 -34.00 -13.22 15.07
CA ARG A 327 -35.36 -12.73 14.85
C ARG A 327 -35.36 -11.54 13.90
N PRO A 328 -36.41 -11.35 13.08
CA PRO A 328 -36.56 -10.18 12.23
C PRO A 328 -36.48 -8.88 13.05
N LYS A 329 -35.82 -7.87 12.49
CA LYS A 329 -35.77 -6.51 13.04
C LYS A 329 -36.28 -5.56 11.97
N ASP A 330 -37.10 -4.60 12.38
CA ASP A 330 -37.66 -3.63 11.44
C ASP A 330 -36.55 -2.81 10.78
N GLY A 331 -36.68 -2.60 9.46
CA GLY A 331 -35.66 -1.94 8.63
C GLY A 331 -34.41 -2.78 8.31
N PHE A 332 -34.27 -4.01 8.80
CA PHE A 332 -33.14 -4.90 8.47
C PHE A 332 -33.59 -6.06 7.57
N PRO A 333 -32.71 -6.52 6.66
CA PRO A 333 -33.02 -7.67 5.83
C PRO A 333 -33.05 -8.96 6.67
N PHE A 334 -34.02 -9.83 6.40
CA PHE A 334 -34.15 -11.11 7.11
C PHE A 334 -34.71 -12.18 6.17
N LEU A 335 -33.97 -13.27 6.00
CA LEU A 335 -34.33 -14.40 5.17
C LEU A 335 -34.63 -15.64 6.01
N LYS A 336 -35.57 -16.45 5.54
CA LYS A 336 -35.83 -17.79 6.04
C LYS A 336 -35.47 -18.80 4.96
N VAL A 337 -34.59 -19.74 5.31
CA VAL A 337 -34.15 -20.82 4.43
C VAL A 337 -34.80 -22.13 4.87
N SER A 338 -35.43 -22.82 3.93
CA SER A 338 -36.06 -24.13 4.12
C SER A 338 -35.92 -25.02 2.90
N SER A 339 -35.95 -26.34 3.10
CA SER A 339 -36.09 -27.30 2.00
C SER A 339 -37.46 -27.15 1.34
N VAL A 340 -37.52 -27.18 0.01
CA VAL A 340 -38.81 -27.21 -0.69
C VAL A 340 -39.50 -28.56 -0.46
N VAL A 341 -40.79 -28.54 -0.12
CA VAL A 341 -41.56 -29.77 0.16
C VAL A 341 -41.88 -30.54 -1.14
N SER A 342 -42.01 -29.84 -2.27
CA SER A 342 -42.14 -30.44 -3.61
C SER A 342 -41.95 -29.37 -4.70
N VAL A 343 -41.15 -29.67 -5.74
CA VAL A 343 -41.11 -28.87 -6.97
C VAL A 343 -41.77 -29.68 -8.09
N GLY A 344 -42.85 -29.18 -8.70
CA GLY A 344 -43.53 -29.85 -9.81
C GLY A 344 -44.07 -31.25 -9.45
N ASN A 345 -43.55 -32.31 -10.10
CA ASN A 345 -43.96 -33.72 -10.00
C ASN A 345 -43.82 -34.37 -8.59
N GLY A 346 -43.73 -33.59 -7.51
CA GLY A 346 -43.65 -34.09 -6.14
C GLY A 346 -42.25 -34.50 -5.68
N LYS A 347 -41.22 -34.39 -6.52
CA LYS A 347 -39.84 -34.72 -6.14
C LYS A 347 -39.20 -33.57 -5.33
N LYS A 348 -38.50 -33.92 -4.26
CA LYS A 348 -37.76 -32.98 -3.37
C LYS A 348 -36.29 -32.81 -3.75
N PHE A 349 -35.72 -33.81 -4.42
CA PHE A 349 -34.35 -33.87 -4.88
C PHE A 349 -34.21 -34.95 -5.96
N ASP A 350 -33.08 -34.95 -6.65
CA ASP A 350 -32.68 -35.98 -7.62
C ASP A 350 -31.25 -36.45 -7.30
N ILE A 351 -31.01 -37.76 -7.37
CA ILE A 351 -29.70 -38.37 -7.14
C ILE A 351 -29.31 -39.14 -8.39
N ASN A 352 -28.16 -38.78 -8.96
CA ASN A 352 -27.53 -39.55 -10.01
C ASN A 352 -26.33 -40.29 -9.41
N TYR A 353 -26.47 -41.60 -9.18
CA TYR A 353 -25.42 -42.43 -8.59
C TYR A 353 -24.23 -42.63 -9.54
N GLU A 354 -24.45 -42.63 -10.86
CA GLU A 354 -23.39 -42.80 -11.86
C GLU A 354 -22.49 -41.57 -11.93
N GLU A 355 -23.10 -40.38 -12.03
CA GLU A 355 -22.38 -39.10 -12.02
C GLU A 355 -21.97 -38.64 -10.62
N LYS A 356 -22.45 -39.33 -9.58
CA LYS A 356 -22.26 -39.00 -8.16
C LYS A 356 -22.72 -37.57 -7.85
N THR A 357 -23.88 -37.20 -8.36
CA THR A 357 -24.47 -35.87 -8.17
C THR A 357 -25.78 -35.91 -7.41
N ILE A 358 -26.02 -34.85 -6.62
CA ILE A 358 -27.27 -34.64 -5.88
C ILE A 358 -27.76 -33.25 -6.25
N GLU A 359 -29.00 -33.16 -6.73
CA GLU A 359 -29.67 -31.90 -7.00
C GLU A 359 -30.88 -31.76 -6.08
N PHE A 360 -30.98 -30.64 -5.35
CA PHE A 360 -32.10 -30.37 -4.46
C PHE A 360 -32.49 -28.90 -4.52
N TRP A 361 -33.68 -28.57 -4.02
CA TRP A 361 -34.20 -27.20 -4.09
C TRP A 361 -34.29 -26.56 -2.72
N VAL A 362 -33.84 -25.31 -2.66
CA VAL A 362 -33.87 -24.47 -1.46
C VAL A 362 -34.89 -23.35 -1.68
N GLU A 363 -35.87 -23.25 -0.78
CA GLU A 363 -36.76 -22.10 -0.69
C GLU A 363 -36.10 -21.05 0.20
N VAL A 364 -36.03 -19.83 -0.32
CA VAL A 364 -35.59 -18.65 0.41
C VAL A 364 -36.76 -17.67 0.44
N GLU A 365 -37.28 -17.39 1.63
CA GLU A 365 -38.35 -16.43 1.88
C GLU A 365 -37.76 -15.16 2.50
N ASN A 366 -37.95 -14.00 1.88
CA ASN A 366 -37.61 -12.72 2.48
C ASN A 366 -38.72 -12.29 3.42
N GLN A 367 -38.49 -12.36 4.73
CA GLN A 367 -39.49 -11.98 5.75
C GLN A 367 -39.39 -10.51 6.15
N SER A 368 -38.59 -9.72 5.42
CA SER A 368 -38.45 -8.28 5.62
C SER A 368 -39.03 -7.51 4.44
N LYS A 369 -39.21 -6.19 4.61
CA LYS A 369 -39.60 -5.28 3.52
C LYS A 369 -38.43 -4.79 2.68
N VAL A 370 -37.20 -5.15 3.07
CA VAL A 370 -35.97 -4.71 2.41
C VAL A 370 -35.68 -5.64 1.24
N GLU A 371 -35.54 -5.08 0.04
CA GLU A 371 -35.08 -5.84 -1.12
C GLU A 371 -33.62 -6.27 -0.92
N VAL A 372 -33.32 -7.55 -1.21
CA VAL A 372 -31.97 -8.11 -1.01
C VAL A 372 -31.45 -8.77 -2.26
N THR A 373 -30.13 -8.78 -2.40
CA THR A 373 -29.41 -9.66 -3.34
C THR A 373 -28.86 -10.85 -2.58
N ILE A 374 -29.13 -12.08 -3.05
CA ILE A 374 -28.73 -13.33 -2.40
C ILE A 374 -27.77 -14.14 -3.29
N SER A 375 -26.87 -14.90 -2.67
CA SER A 375 -25.99 -15.87 -3.33
C SER A 375 -25.51 -16.96 -2.35
N ASP A 376 -25.33 -18.18 -2.84
CA ASP A 376 -24.73 -19.33 -2.12
C ASP A 376 -23.44 -19.84 -2.79
N ASP A 377 -22.93 -19.12 -3.80
CA ASP A 377 -21.80 -19.55 -4.64
C ASP A 377 -20.72 -18.47 -4.80
N PHE A 378 -20.54 -17.66 -3.75
CA PHE A 378 -19.64 -16.50 -3.75
C PHE A 378 -19.97 -15.47 -4.83
N PHE A 379 -21.27 -15.23 -5.04
CA PHE A 379 -21.82 -14.27 -6.01
C PHE A 379 -21.39 -14.52 -7.45
N ARG A 380 -21.08 -15.78 -7.81
CA ARG A 380 -21.00 -16.19 -9.22
C ARG A 380 -22.37 -16.15 -9.86
N THR A 381 -23.39 -16.50 -9.09
CA THR A 381 -24.81 -16.27 -9.41
C THR A 381 -25.44 -15.44 -8.31
N ASN A 382 -26.30 -14.50 -8.71
CA ASN A 382 -27.06 -13.67 -7.79
C ASN A 382 -28.55 -13.65 -8.17
N CYS A 383 -29.39 -13.41 -7.17
CA CYS A 383 -30.82 -13.27 -7.34
C CYS A 383 -31.29 -12.09 -6.46
N VAL A 384 -32.05 -11.18 -7.06
CA VAL A 384 -32.71 -10.11 -6.31
C VAL A 384 -34.05 -10.65 -5.81
N LEU A 385 -34.26 -10.58 -4.49
CA LEU A 385 -35.47 -11.03 -3.82
C LEU A 385 -36.15 -9.81 -3.20
N LEU A 386 -37.37 -9.51 -3.70
CA LEU A 386 -38.18 -8.41 -3.20
C LEU A 386 -38.57 -8.65 -1.73
N GLY A 387 -38.96 -7.57 -1.05
CA GLY A 387 -39.49 -7.66 0.31
C GLY A 387 -40.74 -8.54 0.33
N GLU A 388 -40.85 -9.41 1.34
CA GLU A 388 -41.99 -10.33 1.54
C GLU A 388 -42.19 -11.36 0.41
N ASP A 389 -41.17 -11.55 -0.45
CA ASP A 389 -41.21 -12.47 -1.60
C ASP A 389 -40.43 -13.78 -1.36
N LYS A 390 -40.60 -14.75 -2.27
CA LYS A 390 -39.96 -16.07 -2.22
C LYS A 390 -39.23 -16.41 -3.51
N ALA A 391 -38.08 -17.05 -3.37
CA ALA A 391 -37.35 -17.67 -4.47
C ALA A 391 -37.08 -19.15 -4.17
N ILE A 392 -37.09 -19.95 -5.23
CA ILE A 392 -36.65 -21.35 -5.19
C ILE A 392 -35.42 -21.46 -6.06
N LYS A 393 -34.31 -21.96 -5.49
CA LYS A 393 -33.05 -22.17 -6.19
C LYS A 393 -32.66 -23.65 -6.20
N PRO A 394 -32.29 -24.22 -7.37
CA PRO A 394 -31.66 -25.54 -7.41
C PRO A 394 -30.22 -25.46 -6.91
N VAL A 395 -29.83 -26.41 -6.07
CA VAL A 395 -28.47 -26.62 -5.55
C VAL A 395 -27.98 -27.96 -6.08
N LYS A 396 -26.88 -27.94 -6.83
CA LYS A 396 -26.24 -29.13 -7.39
C LYS A 396 -24.93 -29.42 -6.67
N LEU A 397 -24.84 -30.58 -6.05
CA LEU A 397 -23.64 -31.11 -5.40
C LEU A 397 -23.02 -32.19 -6.27
N ILE A 398 -21.69 -32.21 -6.31
CA ILE A 398 -20.90 -33.21 -7.03
C ILE A 398 -19.90 -33.80 -6.04
N ALA A 399 -20.03 -35.09 -5.73
CA ALA A 399 -19.11 -35.77 -4.83
C ALA A 399 -17.79 -36.07 -5.56
N LYS A 400 -16.66 -35.69 -4.95
CA LYS A 400 -15.31 -36.00 -5.44
C LYS A 400 -14.56 -36.80 -4.38
N VAL A 401 -14.08 -37.99 -4.76
CA VAL A 401 -13.26 -38.85 -3.89
C VAL A 401 -11.80 -38.43 -4.01
N LYS A 402 -11.10 -38.23 -2.90
CA LYS A 402 -9.69 -37.79 -2.91
C LYS A 402 -8.73 -38.89 -3.34
N ASP A 403 -9.03 -40.14 -2.99
CA ASP A 403 -8.23 -41.31 -3.32
C ASP A 403 -9.08 -42.32 -4.09
N ASP A 404 -8.75 -42.51 -5.38
CA ASP A 404 -9.49 -43.35 -6.31
C ASP A 404 -9.19 -44.85 -6.09
N SER A 405 -9.23 -45.28 -4.82
CA SER A 405 -8.92 -46.64 -4.38
C SER A 405 -9.94 -47.70 -4.85
N GLY A 406 -10.88 -47.35 -5.74
CA GLY A 406 -11.84 -48.27 -6.34
C GLY A 406 -13.03 -48.66 -5.45
N ASP A 407 -12.92 -48.53 -4.13
CA ASP A 407 -13.90 -49.04 -3.16
C ASP A 407 -14.99 -48.02 -2.74
N PHE A 408 -14.98 -46.79 -3.28
CA PHE A 408 -15.98 -45.78 -2.90
C PHE A 408 -17.33 -46.05 -3.58
N ASN A 409 -18.29 -46.59 -2.81
CA ASN A 409 -19.69 -46.73 -3.22
C ASN A 409 -20.54 -45.57 -2.69
N PHE A 410 -20.89 -44.64 -3.58
CA PHE A 410 -21.69 -43.45 -3.25
C PHE A 410 -23.12 -43.78 -2.81
N GLU A 411 -23.72 -44.86 -3.35
CA GLU A 411 -25.06 -45.32 -2.98
C GLU A 411 -25.09 -45.83 -1.53
N ASN A 412 -24.10 -46.64 -1.15
CA ASN A 412 -23.98 -47.14 0.22
C ASN A 412 -23.76 -45.98 1.21
N LEU A 413 -22.90 -45.01 0.86
CA LEU A 413 -22.68 -43.83 1.69
C LEU A 413 -23.99 -43.08 2.00
N LEU A 414 -24.82 -42.84 0.98
CA LEU A 414 -26.09 -42.14 1.16
C LEU A 414 -27.15 -42.94 1.92
N ARG A 415 -27.14 -44.27 1.81
CA ARG A 415 -28.08 -45.17 2.48
C ARG A 415 -27.75 -45.42 3.94
N GLU A 416 -26.48 -45.66 4.24
CA GLU A 416 -26.06 -46.16 5.54
C GLU A 416 -25.60 -45.03 6.46
N GLU A 417 -24.86 -44.06 5.91
CA GLU A 417 -24.24 -42.99 6.70
C GLU A 417 -24.98 -41.65 6.53
N GLY A 418 -25.49 -41.38 5.33
CA GLY A 418 -25.95 -40.07 4.93
C GLY A 418 -24.80 -39.09 4.71
N LEU A 419 -25.10 -37.95 4.11
CA LEU A 419 -24.19 -36.83 3.94
C LEU A 419 -24.66 -35.67 4.80
N GLU A 420 -23.74 -35.07 5.55
CA GLU A 420 -23.97 -33.80 6.23
C GLU A 420 -23.06 -32.74 5.63
N MET A 421 -23.63 -31.62 5.23
CA MET A 421 -22.88 -30.47 4.72
C MET A 421 -23.43 -29.16 5.27
N GLN A 422 -22.59 -28.13 5.33
CA GLN A 422 -23.04 -26.79 5.66
C GLN A 422 -23.54 -26.10 4.38
N TYR A 423 -24.82 -25.79 4.31
CA TYR A 423 -25.37 -24.87 3.31
C TYR A 423 -25.20 -23.44 3.81
N ARG A 424 -24.59 -22.60 2.96
CA ARG A 424 -24.25 -21.22 3.27
C ARG A 424 -24.90 -20.29 2.24
N LEU A 425 -25.82 -19.45 2.71
CA LEU A 425 -26.45 -18.40 1.90
C LEU A 425 -26.00 -17.04 2.42
N VAL A 426 -25.40 -16.22 1.55
CA VAL A 426 -25.01 -14.85 1.83
C VAL A 426 -25.99 -13.90 1.14
N TYR A 427 -26.32 -12.79 1.80
CA TYR A 427 -27.18 -11.78 1.22
C TYR A 427 -26.83 -10.37 1.71
N TYR A 428 -27.25 -9.34 0.98
CA TYR A 428 -27.11 -7.94 1.39
C TYR A 428 -28.27 -7.09 0.83
N PRO A 429 -28.62 -5.95 1.45
CA PRO A 429 -29.64 -5.02 0.93
C PRO A 429 -29.27 -4.48 -0.46
N THR A 430 -30.19 -4.51 -1.41
CA THR A 430 -29.92 -3.96 -2.76
C THR A 430 -29.77 -2.43 -2.74
N GLN A 431 -30.37 -1.77 -1.76
CA GLN A 431 -30.31 -0.31 -1.56
C GLN A 431 -29.60 0.03 -0.24
N GLY A 432 -28.74 1.05 -0.27
CA GLY A 432 -28.02 1.55 0.92
C GLY A 432 -26.60 1.00 1.07
N GLU A 433 -26.13 0.97 2.32
CA GLU A 433 -24.81 0.43 2.68
C GLU A 433 -24.79 -1.10 2.52
N ARG A 434 -23.77 -1.62 1.83
CA ARG A 434 -23.65 -3.06 1.54
C ARG A 434 -23.09 -3.81 2.74
N GLU A 435 -23.96 -4.10 3.70
CA GLU A 435 -23.65 -5.02 4.79
C GLU A 435 -24.04 -6.45 4.41
N PHE A 436 -23.06 -7.37 4.43
CA PHE A 436 -23.27 -8.77 4.10
C PHE A 436 -23.72 -9.55 5.33
N PHE A 437 -24.79 -10.31 5.17
CA PHE A 437 -25.33 -11.23 6.15
C PHE A 437 -25.22 -12.67 5.67
N VAL A 438 -25.15 -13.62 6.59
CA VAL A 438 -25.07 -15.05 6.27
C VAL A 438 -26.07 -15.88 7.07
N ILE A 439 -26.65 -16.86 6.39
CA ILE A 439 -27.36 -17.99 6.98
C ILE A 439 -26.53 -19.23 6.71
N GLU A 440 -26.14 -19.91 7.78
CA GLU A 440 -25.48 -21.20 7.71
C GLU A 440 -26.39 -22.24 8.37
N LYS A 441 -26.70 -23.31 7.64
CA LYS A 441 -27.50 -24.44 8.12
C LYS A 441 -26.86 -25.75 7.73
N ASN A 442 -26.94 -26.74 8.60
CA ASN A 442 -26.52 -28.08 8.22
C ASN A 442 -27.63 -28.70 7.38
N VAL A 443 -27.24 -29.38 6.30
CA VAL A 443 -28.14 -30.12 5.44
C VAL A 443 -27.75 -31.58 5.55
N LYS A 444 -28.66 -32.39 6.07
CA LYS A 444 -28.53 -33.85 6.09
C LYS A 444 -29.24 -34.42 4.88
N ILE A 445 -28.53 -35.24 4.13
CA ILE A 445 -28.96 -35.84 2.87
C ILE A 445 -28.83 -37.35 3.00
N SER A 446 -29.90 -38.07 2.70
CA SER A 446 -29.95 -39.52 2.58
C SER A 446 -30.53 -39.89 1.23
N ASP A 447 -30.58 -41.18 0.92
CA ASP A 447 -31.19 -41.68 -0.32
C ASP A 447 -32.70 -41.37 -0.46
N SER A 448 -33.36 -41.03 0.65
CA SER A 448 -34.82 -40.88 0.75
C SER A 448 -35.27 -39.53 1.36
N HIS A 449 -34.37 -38.76 1.96
CA HIS A 449 -34.71 -37.54 2.69
C HIS A 449 -33.60 -36.48 2.66
N ILE A 450 -34.02 -35.21 2.59
CA ILE A 450 -33.15 -34.03 2.75
C ILE A 450 -33.77 -33.11 3.80
N GLU A 451 -32.98 -32.70 4.77
CA GLU A 451 -33.42 -31.85 5.87
C GLU A 451 -32.38 -30.80 6.26
N PHE A 452 -32.88 -29.59 6.51
CA PHE A 452 -32.11 -28.52 7.12
C PHE A 452 -32.21 -28.64 8.64
N VAL A 453 -31.08 -28.95 9.29
CA VAL A 453 -30.93 -29.16 10.74
C VAL A 453 -30.59 -27.86 11.46
#